data_AF-F2PRT7-F1
#
_entry.id   AF-F2PRT7-F1
#
_cell.length_a   1.000
_cell.length_b   1.000
_cell.length_c   1.000
_cell.angle_alpha   90.00
_cell.angle_beta   90.00
_cell.angle_gamma   90.00
#
_symmetry.space_group_name_H-M   'P 1'
#
loop_
_entity.id
_entity.type
_entity.pdbx_description
1 polymer ?
#
loop_
_entity_poly.entity_id
_entity_poly.type
_entity_poly.pdbx_seq_one_letter_code
_entity_poly.pdbx_strand_id
1 'polypeptide(L)'
;MEPLVSSRDVCGLPSGRSPMEETEDVLRFVHLRMAIFGLKKAGWSVAPVLEREVRELYDRIMQPVRAMRSEAAIYSLSRELRSILLDMHQAPLEIGKINNNLD
;
A
#
# COMPACT_ATOMS: atom_id res chain seq x y z
N MET A 1 -28.43 28.78 10.61
CA MET A 1 -28.63 27.37 10.22
C MET A 1 -27.33 26.96 9.55
N GLU A 2 -26.38 26.49 10.36
CA GLU A 2 -25.03 26.15 9.91
C GLU A 2 -25.07 24.76 9.24
N PRO A 3 -24.42 24.53 8.09
CA PRO A 3 -24.36 23.19 7.53
C PRO A 3 -23.29 22.38 8.26
N LEU A 4 -23.67 21.21 8.74
CA LEU A 4 -22.78 20.22 9.34
C LEU A 4 -21.81 19.71 8.26
N VAL A 5 -20.53 20.03 8.43
CA VAL A 5 -19.43 19.52 7.60
C VAL A 5 -19.37 18.00 7.76
N SER A 6 -19.53 17.31 6.63
CA SER A 6 -19.50 15.86 6.51
C SER A 6 -18.14 15.30 6.94
N SER A 7 -18.13 14.63 8.09
CA SER A 7 -16.97 13.97 8.70
C SER A 7 -16.59 12.66 7.97
N ARG A 8 -16.35 12.73 6.65
CA ARG A 8 -15.90 11.58 5.84
C ARG A 8 -14.90 11.99 4.75
N ASP A 9 -13.90 12.78 5.08
CA ASP A 9 -12.76 13.03 4.19
C ASP A 9 -11.44 13.00 4.99
N VAL A 10 -11.15 11.87 5.63
CA VAL A 10 -9.81 11.62 6.17
C VAL A 10 -9.43 10.16 5.91
N CYS A 11 -9.04 9.90 4.67
CA CYS A 11 -8.01 8.94 4.28
C CYS A 11 -7.70 9.27 2.82
N GLY A 12 -6.60 9.99 2.58
CA GLY A 12 -6.19 10.37 1.23
C GLY A 12 -5.97 9.13 0.37
N LEU A 13 -6.85 8.89 -0.58
CA LEU A 13 -6.54 8.06 -1.74
C LEU A 13 -5.57 8.83 -2.64
N PRO A 14 -4.60 8.17 -3.31
CA PRO A 14 -3.90 8.77 -4.43
C PRO A 14 -4.90 8.92 -5.59
N SER A 15 -5.67 10.00 -5.59
CA SER A 15 -6.69 10.27 -6.60
C SER A 15 -6.05 10.99 -7.79
N GLY A 16 -5.68 10.19 -8.78
CA GLY A 16 -5.37 10.66 -10.14
C GLY A 16 -6.12 9.90 -11.23
N ARG A 17 -6.82 8.81 -10.91
CA ARG A 17 -7.59 7.98 -11.86
C ARG A 17 -9.02 7.82 -11.40
N SER A 18 -9.93 7.82 -12.37
CA SER A 18 -11.35 7.58 -12.09
C SER A 18 -11.58 6.08 -11.81
N PRO A 19 -12.55 5.71 -10.95
CA PRO A 19 -12.93 4.32 -10.72
C PRO A 19 -13.28 3.54 -12.00
N MET A 20 -13.74 4.24 -13.06
CA MET A 20 -13.99 3.62 -14.36
C MET A 20 -12.71 3.14 -15.04
N GLU A 21 -11.62 3.88 -14.92
CA GLU A 21 -10.34 3.59 -15.57
C GLU A 21 -9.66 2.34 -14.96
N GLU A 22 -9.82 2.15 -13.64
CA GLU A 22 -9.36 0.93 -12.94
C GLU A 22 -10.14 -0.31 -13.40
N THR A 23 -11.44 -0.15 -13.61
CA THR A 23 -12.32 -1.24 -14.06
C THR A 23 -11.98 -1.66 -15.50
N GLU A 24 -11.59 -0.69 -16.34
CA GLU A 24 -11.17 -0.92 -17.72
C GLU A 24 -9.83 -1.66 -17.81
N ASP A 25 -8.82 -1.28 -17.01
CA ASP A 25 -7.51 -1.96 -16.97
C ASP A 25 -7.67 -3.44 -16.54
N VAL A 26 -8.55 -3.74 -15.57
CA VAL A 26 -8.86 -5.12 -15.13
C VAL A 26 -9.53 -5.93 -16.24
N LEU A 27 -10.56 -5.37 -16.88
CA LEU A 27 -11.23 -6.04 -18.00
C LEU A 27 -10.24 -6.32 -19.13
N ARG A 28 -9.44 -5.34 -19.50
CA ARG A 28 -8.42 -5.46 -20.56
C ARG A 28 -7.40 -6.55 -20.22
N PHE A 29 -6.95 -6.64 -18.96
CA PHE A 29 -6.06 -7.70 -18.50
C PHE A 29 -6.66 -9.10 -18.66
N VAL A 30 -7.92 -9.29 -18.26
CA VAL A 30 -8.60 -10.59 -18.37
C VAL A 30 -8.75 -11.02 -19.82
N HIS A 31 -9.22 -10.13 -20.69
CA HIS A 31 -9.38 -10.43 -22.12
C HIS A 31 -8.05 -10.79 -22.79
N LEU A 32 -6.99 -10.02 -22.52
CA LEU A 32 -5.68 -10.24 -23.10
C LEU A 32 -5.08 -11.58 -22.63
N ARG A 33 -5.24 -11.92 -21.34
CA ARG A 33 -4.85 -13.23 -20.79
C ARG A 33 -5.58 -14.38 -21.47
N MET A 34 -6.89 -14.26 -21.68
CA MET A 34 -7.67 -15.30 -22.37
C MET A 34 -7.25 -15.46 -23.83
N ALA A 35 -7.03 -14.36 -24.54
CA ALA A 35 -6.58 -14.38 -25.93
C ALA A 35 -5.21 -15.07 -26.07
N ILE A 36 -4.25 -14.69 -25.24
CA ILE A 36 -2.90 -15.32 -25.22
C ILE A 36 -3.01 -16.81 -24.90
N PHE A 37 -3.85 -17.19 -23.93
CA PHE A 37 -4.07 -18.59 -23.59
C PHE A 37 -4.64 -19.38 -24.78
N GLY A 38 -5.64 -18.82 -25.47
CA GLY A 38 -6.24 -19.41 -26.66
C GLY A 38 -5.22 -19.60 -27.79
N LEU A 39 -4.41 -18.58 -28.08
CA LEU A 39 -3.34 -18.65 -29.07
C LEU A 39 -2.33 -19.76 -28.75
N LYS A 40 -1.85 -19.82 -27.50
CA LYS A 40 -0.91 -20.86 -27.06
C LYS A 40 -1.54 -22.26 -27.17
N LYS A 41 -2.82 -22.41 -26.81
CA LYS A 41 -3.55 -23.68 -26.93
C LYS A 41 -3.74 -24.13 -28.37
N ALA A 42 -3.91 -23.20 -29.31
CA ALA A 42 -4.00 -23.49 -30.73
C ALA A 42 -2.63 -23.82 -31.37
N GLY A 43 -1.52 -23.71 -30.62
CA GLY A 43 -0.16 -23.91 -31.13
C GLY A 43 0.41 -22.70 -31.86
N TRP A 44 -0.22 -21.53 -31.72
CA TRP A 44 0.21 -20.29 -32.37
C TRP A 44 1.28 -19.60 -31.52
N SER A 45 2.22 -18.95 -32.19
CA SER A 45 3.17 -18.08 -31.51
C SER A 45 2.45 -16.83 -30.99
N VAL A 46 2.85 -16.37 -29.81
CA VAL A 46 2.32 -15.14 -29.21
C VAL A 46 3.32 -14.03 -29.46
N ALA A 47 2.83 -12.91 -29.98
CA ALA A 47 3.68 -11.74 -30.20
C ALA A 47 4.23 -11.22 -28.86
N PRO A 48 5.54 -10.97 -28.73
CA PRO A 48 6.16 -10.51 -27.48
C PRO A 48 5.53 -9.23 -26.91
N VAL A 49 4.97 -8.37 -27.77
CA VAL A 49 4.26 -7.15 -27.38
C VAL A 49 3.05 -7.45 -26.48
N LEU A 50 2.33 -8.54 -26.73
CA LEU A 50 1.16 -8.92 -25.93
C LEU A 50 1.56 -9.39 -24.53
N GLU A 51 2.70 -10.09 -24.42
CA GLU A 51 3.23 -10.51 -23.11
C GLU A 51 3.73 -9.32 -22.29
N ARG A 52 4.33 -8.32 -22.95
CA ARG A 52 4.71 -7.06 -22.31
C ARG A 52 3.48 -6.31 -21.80
N GLU A 53 2.45 -6.21 -22.64
CA GLU A 53 1.24 -5.48 -22.32
C GLU A 53 0.46 -6.10 -21.14
N VAL A 54 0.40 -7.44 -21.05
CA VAL A 54 -0.14 -8.13 -19.86
C VAL A 54 0.64 -7.76 -18.59
N ARG A 55 1.96 -7.65 -18.68
CA ARG A 55 2.82 -7.30 -17.54
C ARG A 55 2.57 -5.86 -17.09
N GLU A 56 2.52 -4.92 -18.03
CA GLU A 56 2.27 -3.51 -17.74
C GLU A 56 0.88 -3.26 -17.17
N LEU A 57 -0.15 -3.97 -17.66
CA LEU A 57 -1.49 -3.95 -17.08
C LEU A 57 -1.51 -4.51 -15.66
N TYR A 58 -0.83 -5.64 -15.43
CA TYR A 58 -0.73 -6.21 -14.09
C TYR A 58 -0.05 -5.25 -13.10
N ASP A 59 1.05 -4.62 -13.51
CA ASP A 59 1.74 -3.65 -12.65
C ASP A 59 0.85 -2.43 -12.34
N ARG A 60 0.11 -1.91 -13.32
CA ARG A 60 -0.87 -0.83 -13.10
C ARG A 60 -1.98 -1.24 -12.12
N ILE A 61 -2.57 -2.42 -12.30
CA ILE A 61 -3.62 -2.94 -11.40
C ILE A 61 -3.08 -3.15 -9.99
N MET A 62 -1.82 -3.60 -9.86
CA MET A 62 -1.21 -3.87 -8.56
C MET A 62 -0.62 -2.63 -7.88
N GLN A 63 -0.39 -1.52 -8.59
CA GLN A 63 0.17 -0.30 -8.02
C GLN A 63 -0.62 0.21 -6.80
N PRO A 64 -1.97 0.35 -6.88
CA PRO A 64 -2.77 0.75 -5.72
C PRO A 64 -2.61 -0.21 -4.53
N VAL A 65 -2.58 -1.52 -4.77
CA VAL A 65 -2.38 -2.53 -3.72
C VAL A 65 -1.00 -2.40 -3.06
N ARG A 66 0.04 -2.14 -3.85
CA ARG A 66 1.40 -1.92 -3.36
C ARG A 66 1.51 -0.61 -2.57
N ALA A 67 0.81 0.44 -3.00
CA ALA A 67 0.73 1.71 -2.29
C ALA A 67 0.06 1.53 -0.92
N MET A 68 -1.14 0.92 -0.87
CA MET A 68 -1.86 0.65 0.38
C MET A 68 -1.03 -0.20 1.37
N ARG A 69 -0.31 -1.22 0.88
CA ARG A 69 0.56 -2.04 1.75
C ARG A 69 1.73 -1.25 2.31
N SER A 70 2.31 -0.35 1.51
CA SER A 70 3.39 0.53 1.96
C SER A 70 2.90 1.52 3.01
N GLU A 71 1.74 2.13 2.79
CA GLU A 71 1.12 3.04 3.77
C GLU A 71 0.79 2.31 5.08
N ALA A 72 0.16 1.13 5.00
CA ALA A 72 -0.14 0.33 6.18
C ALA A 72 1.12 -0.02 6.99
N ALA A 73 2.23 -0.34 6.32
CA ALA A 73 3.52 -0.59 6.96
C ALA A 73 4.09 0.67 7.64
N ILE A 74 3.96 1.84 7.02
CA ILE A 74 4.38 3.12 7.62
C ILE A 74 3.53 3.42 8.88
N TYR A 75 2.21 3.22 8.80
CA TYR A 75 1.31 3.41 9.94
C TYR A 75 1.63 2.44 11.09
N SER A 76 1.93 1.17 10.80
CA SER A 76 2.28 0.20 11.83
C SER A 76 3.61 0.56 12.53
N LEU A 77 4.64 0.91 11.77
CA LEU A 77 5.93 1.36 12.32
C LEU A 77 5.77 2.62 13.18
N SER A 78 4.96 3.58 12.72
CA SER A 78 4.69 4.81 13.46
C SER A 78 3.91 4.58 14.77
N ARG A 79 3.11 3.52 14.84
CA ARG A 79 2.41 3.11 16.07
C ARG A 79 3.38 2.46 17.05
N GLU A 80 4.26 1.60 16.55
CA GLU A 80 5.28 0.92 17.34
C GLU A 80 6.26 1.92 17.98
N LEU A 81 6.78 2.88 17.21
CA LEU A 81 7.63 3.95 17.73
C LEU A 81 6.93 4.80 18.81
N ARG A 82 5.64 5.08 18.64
CA ARG A 82 4.85 5.80 19.66
C ARG A 82 4.69 4.98 20.94
N SER A 83 4.49 3.67 20.83
CA SER A 83 4.46 2.78 22.00
C SER A 83 5.79 2.84 22.75
N ILE A 84 6.91 2.69 22.03
CA ILE A 84 8.25 2.72 22.63
C ILE A 84 8.51 4.06 23.33
N LEU A 85 8.15 5.19 22.70
CA LEU A 85 8.31 6.51 23.30
C LEU A 85 7.47 6.70 24.57
N LEU A 86 6.24 6.18 24.59
CA LEU A 86 5.38 6.22 25.78
C LEU A 86 5.93 5.33 26.90
N ASP A 87 6.44 4.14 26.56
CA ASP A 87 7.06 3.21 27.52
C ASP A 87 8.33 3.82 28.14
N MET A 88 9.14 4.52 27.34
CA MET A 88 10.31 5.25 27.83
C MET A 88 9.95 6.42 28.75
N HIS A 89 8.83 7.11 28.47
CA HIS A 89 8.37 8.24 29.28
C HIS A 89 7.70 7.80 30.60
N GLN A 90 7.24 6.55 30.66
CA GLN A 90 6.66 5.92 31.85
C GLN A 90 7.70 5.18 32.70
N ALA A 91 8.91 4.95 32.19
CA ALA A 91 9.99 4.34 32.95
C ALA A 91 10.44 5.27 34.09
N PRO A 92 10.39 4.85 35.36
CA PRO A 92 10.99 5.62 36.43
C PRO A 92 12.50 5.72 36.16
N LEU A 93 13.01 6.96 36.13
CA LEU A 93 14.44 7.25 36.17
C LEU A 93 14.98 6.83 37.54
N GLU A 94 15.16 5.54 37.76
CA GLU A 94 15.93 5.00 38.89
C GLU A 94 17.43 5.24 38.62
N ILE A 95 17.83 6.51 38.53
CA ILE A 95 19.23 6.94 38.67
C ILE A 95 19.43 7.16 40.18
N GLY A 96 19.38 6.05 40.91
CA GLY A 96 19.54 6.00 42.36
C GLY A 96 21.01 5.80 42.75
N LYS A 97 21.70 6.92 43.02
CA LYS A 97 22.83 7.09 43.95
C LYS A 97 24.08 6.19 43.73
N ILE A 98 25.06 6.76 43.04
CA ILE A 98 26.47 6.36 43.16
C ILE A 98 26.92 6.82 44.56
N ASN A 99 27.10 5.89 45.49
CA ASN A 99 27.54 6.20 46.85
C ASN A 99 29.02 6.61 46.83
N ASN A 100 29.29 7.90 46.95
CA ASN A 100 30.61 8.41 47.30
C ASN A 100 30.85 8.15 48.80
N ASN A 101 31.43 7.01 49.14
CA ASN A 101 32.09 6.84 50.43
C ASN A 101 33.57 7.19 50.25
N LEU A 102 33.89 8.48 50.36
CA LEU A 102 35.16 8.90 50.94
C LEU A 102 34.90 8.98 52.45
N ASP A 103 35.39 7.98 53.19
CA ASP A 103 35.90 8.09 54.55
C ASP A 103 36.82 6.89 54.80
#